data_AF-A0A9E5Q3L4-F1
#
_entry.id   AF-A0A9E5Q3L4-F1
#
_cell.length_a   1.000
_cell.length_b   1.000
_cell.length_c   1.000
_cell.angle_alpha   90.00
_cell.angle_beta   90.00
_cell.angle_gamma   90.00
#
_symmetry.space_group_name_H-M   'P 1'
#
loop_
_entity.id
_entity.type
_entity.pdbx_description
1 polymer ?
#
loop_
_entity_poly.entity_id
_entity_poly.type
_entity_poly.pdbx_seq_one_letter_code
_entity_poly.pdbx_strand_id
1 'polypeptide(L)'
;MKNKSKMIIYLLAGFLIIALTACSQADGGGSDYDATQPSGKQASLENSNWRLVSFGEEGSEAPVQEGTEITLIFDTGGEVGGSGGCNMYSGLYEIFDSNISFNQIVQTEMACTTEGVT
;
A
#
# COMPACT_ATOMS: atom_id res chain seq x y z
N MET A 1 -10.30 41.23 -46.41
CA MET A 1 -11.33 40.15 -46.32
C MET A 1 -11.02 38.93 -47.21
N LYS A 2 -9.93 38.90 -47.99
CA LYS A 2 -9.61 37.82 -48.96
C LYS A 2 -8.67 36.72 -48.41
N ASN A 3 -8.18 36.87 -47.19
CA ASN A 3 -7.21 36.01 -46.51
C ASN A 3 -7.82 35.18 -45.37
N LYS A 4 -8.97 35.58 -44.81
CA LYS A 4 -9.69 34.79 -43.79
C LYS A 4 -10.44 33.59 -44.41
N SER A 5 -10.91 33.72 -45.65
CA SER A 5 -11.57 32.63 -46.39
C SER A 5 -10.58 31.52 -46.83
N LYS A 6 -9.32 31.86 -47.14
CA LYS A 6 -8.28 30.87 -47.47
C LYS A 6 -7.87 30.02 -46.26
N MET A 7 -7.86 30.61 -45.06
CA MET A 7 -7.53 29.90 -43.81
C MET A 7 -8.66 28.95 -43.38
N ILE A 8 -9.92 29.26 -43.69
CA ILE A 8 -11.08 28.37 -43.44
C ILE A 8 -11.12 27.20 -44.43
N ILE A 9 -10.65 27.39 -45.67
CA ILE A 9 -10.52 26.29 -46.65
C ILE A 9 -9.46 25.26 -46.20
N TYR A 10 -8.34 25.70 -45.59
CA TYR A 10 -7.35 24.77 -45.03
C TYR A 10 -7.83 24.02 -43.78
N LEU A 11 -8.78 24.59 -43.01
CA LEU A 11 -9.39 23.93 -41.86
C LEU A 11 -10.47 22.91 -42.23
N LEU A 12 -11.05 22.98 -43.44
CA LEU A 12 -11.99 21.98 -43.96
C LEU A 12 -11.32 20.90 -44.84
N ALA A 13 -10.15 21.20 -45.43
CA ALA A 13 -9.37 20.23 -46.21
C ALA A 13 -8.43 19.35 -45.36
N GLY A 14 -8.18 19.70 -44.09
CA GLY A 14 -7.29 18.97 -43.18
C GLY A 14 -7.94 17.82 -42.39
N PHE A 15 -9.25 17.58 -42.54
CA PHE A 15 -9.98 16.55 -41.78
C PHE A 15 -10.34 15.31 -42.64
N LEU A 16 -9.71 15.11 -43.80
CA LEU A 16 -10.07 14.03 -44.76
C LEU A 16 -8.91 13.07 -45.14
N ILE A 17 -7.88 12.90 -44.32
CA ILE A 17 -6.87 11.83 -44.48
C ILE A 17 -6.41 11.49 -43.05
N ILE A 18 -6.73 10.34 -42.44
CA ILE A 18 -6.19 8.99 -42.71
C ILE A 18 -7.25 7.96 -42.25
N ALA A 19 -7.86 7.25 -43.20
CA ALA A 19 -8.65 6.06 -42.93
C ALA A 19 -7.82 4.81 -43.24
N LEU A 20 -7.84 3.87 -42.29
CA LEU A 20 -7.76 2.41 -42.47
C LEU A 20 -6.54 1.84 -43.21
N THR A 21 -5.49 1.51 -42.45
CA THR A 21 -4.78 0.24 -42.67
C THR A 21 -4.10 -0.23 -41.39
N ALA A 22 -4.76 -1.13 -40.65
CA ALA A 22 -4.07 -2.04 -39.74
C ALA A 22 -4.65 -3.43 -40.00
N CYS A 23 -3.79 -4.31 -40.53
CA CYS A 23 -4.12 -5.65 -40.98
C CYS A 23 -4.60 -6.53 -39.81
N SER A 24 -5.62 -7.34 -40.05
CA SER A 24 -5.81 -8.58 -39.30
C SER A 24 -4.73 -9.57 -39.73
N GLN A 25 -3.92 -10.04 -38.79
CA GLN A 25 -3.10 -11.25 -38.94
C GLN A 25 -3.40 -12.14 -37.75
N ALA A 26 -4.26 -13.13 -37.98
CA ALA A 26 -4.20 -14.38 -37.24
C ALA A 26 -3.09 -15.20 -37.88
N ASP A 27 -2.03 -15.49 -37.14
CA ASP A 27 -1.33 -16.78 -37.25
C ASP A 27 -0.46 -17.01 -36.02
N GLY A 28 -0.46 -18.28 -35.60
CA GLY A 28 0.05 -18.75 -34.34
C GLY A 28 1.58 -18.70 -34.23
N GLY A 29 2.03 -18.35 -33.04
CA GLY A 29 3.42 -18.46 -32.63
C GLY A 29 3.42 -18.59 -31.11
N GLY A 30 3.47 -19.83 -30.63
CA GLY A 30 3.48 -20.15 -29.22
C GLY A 30 4.63 -19.46 -28.51
N SER A 31 4.28 -18.67 -27.51
CA SER A 31 5.10 -18.49 -26.34
C SER A 31 4.16 -18.67 -25.16
N ASP A 32 4.18 -19.86 -24.57
CA ASP A 32 3.87 -20.05 -23.16
C ASP A 32 4.85 -19.17 -22.37
N TYR A 33 4.61 -17.87 -22.36
CA TYR A 33 4.94 -17.08 -21.20
C TYR A 33 3.83 -17.39 -20.21
N ASP A 34 3.89 -18.59 -19.66
CA ASP A 34 3.36 -18.91 -18.35
C ASP A 34 4.14 -18.04 -17.35
N ALA A 35 3.80 -16.76 -17.33
CA ALA A 35 3.98 -15.94 -16.16
C ALA A 35 2.90 -16.37 -15.17
N THR A 36 3.04 -17.60 -14.66
CA THR A 36 2.78 -17.86 -13.25
C THR A 36 3.77 -16.96 -12.49
N GLN A 37 3.49 -15.65 -12.49
CA GLN A 37 3.88 -14.79 -11.40
C GLN A 37 3.38 -15.54 -10.18
N PRO A 38 4.23 -15.90 -9.22
CA PRO A 38 3.75 -16.48 -8.00
C PRO A 38 2.74 -15.47 -7.45
N SER A 39 1.46 -15.79 -7.57
CA SER A 39 0.40 -15.23 -6.77
C SER A 39 0.62 -15.80 -5.37
N GLY A 40 1.78 -15.52 -4.78
CA GLY A 40 1.91 -15.43 -3.35
C GLY A 40 0.94 -14.32 -3.01
N LYS A 41 -0.27 -14.71 -2.61
CA LYS A 41 -1.26 -13.80 -2.03
C LYS A 41 -0.47 -12.94 -1.06
N GLN A 42 -0.25 -11.66 -1.41
CA GLN A 42 0.45 -10.73 -0.54
C GLN A 42 -0.26 -10.84 0.79
N ALA A 43 0.47 -11.23 1.84
CA ALA A 43 -0.12 -11.42 3.14
C ALA A 43 -0.70 -10.06 3.54
N SER A 44 -2.02 -9.94 3.52
CA SER A 44 -2.70 -8.74 3.96
C SER A 44 -2.53 -8.65 5.46
N LEU A 45 -2.14 -7.47 5.95
CA LEU A 45 -2.17 -7.19 7.38
C LEU A 45 -3.60 -6.90 7.84
N GLU A 46 -4.56 -6.65 6.96
CA GLU A 46 -5.95 -6.41 7.35
C GLU A 46 -6.50 -7.57 8.18
N ASN A 47 -7.22 -7.22 9.26
CA ASN A 47 -7.81 -8.18 10.20
C ASN A 47 -6.77 -9.14 10.82
N SER A 48 -5.58 -8.64 11.13
CA SER A 48 -4.52 -9.40 11.79
C SER A 48 -4.21 -8.85 13.18
N ASN A 49 -3.75 -9.75 14.06
CA ASN A 49 -3.42 -9.44 15.45
C ASN A 49 -2.00 -9.94 15.73
N TRP A 50 -1.15 -9.03 16.19
CA TRP A 50 0.26 -9.28 16.46
C TRP A 50 0.57 -9.02 17.93
N ARG A 51 1.52 -9.79 18.47
CA ARG A 51 2.08 -9.58 19.80
C ARG A 51 3.59 -9.37 19.66
N LEU A 52 4.11 -8.35 20.33
CA LEU A 52 5.54 -8.10 20.36
C LEU A 52 6.24 -9.21 21.15
N VAL A 53 7.32 -9.76 20.59
CA VAL A 53 8.11 -10.82 21.23
C VAL A 53 9.44 -10.26 21.76
N SER A 54 10.10 -9.43 20.96
CA SER A 54 11.36 -8.79 21.29
C SER A 54 11.49 -7.46 20.54
N PHE A 55 12.38 -6.59 20.99
CA PHE A 55 12.65 -5.29 20.36
C PHE A 55 14.12 -4.89 20.57
N GLY A 56 14.65 -4.07 19.66
CA GLY A 56 16.04 -3.64 19.69
C GLY A 56 16.67 -3.65 18.31
N GLU A 57 18.00 -3.60 18.27
CA GLU A 57 18.75 -3.75 17.02
C GLU A 57 18.68 -5.20 16.52
N GLU A 58 18.73 -5.38 15.20
CA GLU A 58 18.70 -6.70 14.57
C GLU A 58 19.85 -7.58 15.09
N GLY A 59 19.51 -8.75 15.64
CA GLY A 59 20.45 -9.69 16.24
C GLY A 59 20.92 -9.33 17.66
N SER A 60 20.39 -8.26 18.26
CA SER A 60 20.64 -7.85 19.66
C SER A 60 19.34 -7.45 20.36
N GLU A 61 18.22 -8.09 20.01
CA GLU A 61 16.90 -7.79 20.55
C GLU A 61 16.78 -8.25 22.01
N ALA A 62 16.16 -7.41 22.83
CA ALA A 62 15.73 -7.77 24.17
C ALA A 62 14.31 -8.36 24.14
N PRO A 63 14.01 -9.42 24.91
CA PRO A 63 12.65 -9.93 25.02
C PRO A 63 11.76 -8.91 25.73
N VAL A 64 10.45 -8.96 25.44
CA VAL A 64 9.46 -8.22 26.21
C VAL A 64 9.47 -8.72 27.66
N GLN A 65 9.35 -7.80 28.62
CA GLN A 65 9.31 -8.15 30.04
C GLN A 65 8.11 -9.05 30.36
N GLU A 66 8.37 -10.11 31.14
CA GLU A 66 7.35 -11.03 31.63
C GLU A 66 6.20 -10.27 32.30
N GLY A 67 4.96 -10.68 31.99
CA GLY A 67 3.75 -10.02 32.47
C GLY A 67 3.34 -8.75 31.70
N THR A 68 4.11 -8.31 30.71
CA THR A 68 3.72 -7.21 29.81
C THR A 68 3.14 -7.77 28.51
N GLU A 69 1.97 -7.29 28.11
CA GLU A 69 1.37 -7.62 26.82
C GLU A 69 1.31 -6.39 25.91
N ILE A 70 2.17 -6.40 24.87
CA ILE A 70 2.21 -5.37 23.83
C ILE A 70 1.65 -5.96 22.53
N THR A 71 0.64 -5.30 21.98
CA THR A 71 -0.11 -5.78 20.81
C THR A 71 -0.15 -4.76 19.69
N LEU A 72 -0.37 -5.24 18.47
CA LEU A 72 -0.58 -4.45 17.26
C LEU A 72 -1.70 -5.10 16.43
N ILE A 73 -2.80 -4.39 16.26
CA ILE A 73 -4.02 -4.88 15.63
C ILE A 73 -4.29 -4.02 14.41
N PHE A 74 -4.40 -4.67 13.26
CA PHE A 74 -4.77 -4.05 12.00
C PHE A 74 -6.22 -4.39 11.69
N ASP A 75 -7.07 -3.38 11.54
CA ASP A 75 -8.44 -3.59 11.12
C ASP A 75 -8.55 -3.72 9.58
N THR A 76 -9.78 -3.82 9.06
CA THR A 76 -10.06 -3.79 7.63
C THR A 76 -10.32 -2.38 7.08
N GLY A 77 -10.38 -1.37 7.93
CA GLY A 77 -10.74 0.02 7.62
C GLY A 77 -9.54 0.97 7.46
N GLY A 78 -8.32 0.50 7.68
CA GLY A 78 -7.10 1.32 7.67
C GLY A 78 -6.76 1.91 9.04
N GLU A 79 -7.40 1.43 10.11
CA GLU A 79 -7.08 1.77 11.49
C GLU A 79 -6.15 0.73 12.12
N VAL A 80 -5.28 1.23 12.98
CA VAL A 80 -4.37 0.43 13.79
C VAL A 80 -4.61 0.74 15.26
N GLY A 81 -4.41 -0.23 16.13
CA GLY A 81 -4.38 0.01 17.56
C GLY A 81 -3.80 -1.15 18.36
N GLY A 82 -3.78 -0.98 19.67
CA GLY A 82 -3.30 -2.03 20.56
C GLY A 82 -2.93 -1.51 21.94
N SER A 83 -2.31 -2.40 22.71
CA SER A 83 -1.69 -2.10 23.99
C SER A 83 -0.20 -1.84 23.78
N GLY A 84 0.30 -0.73 24.30
CA GLY A 84 1.73 -0.45 24.52
C GLY A 84 2.21 -0.91 25.90
N GLY A 85 1.52 -1.89 26.50
CA GLY A 85 1.72 -2.33 27.88
C GLY A 85 0.84 -1.54 28.83
N CYS A 86 1.32 -0.39 29.28
CA CYS A 86 0.56 0.45 30.21
C CYS A 86 -0.49 1.32 29.52
N ASN A 87 -0.16 1.86 28.34
CA ASN A 87 -1.05 2.75 27.59
C ASN A 87 -1.68 2.04 26.40
N MET A 88 -2.90 2.42 26.06
CA MET A 88 -3.52 2.02 24.80
C MET A 88 -3.17 3.04 23.72
N TYR A 89 -3.02 2.59 22.49
CA TYR A 89 -2.79 3.44 21.34
C TYR A 89 -3.72 3.09 20.18
N SER A 90 -3.95 4.08 19.32
CA SER A 90 -4.63 3.92 18.04
C SER A 90 -4.13 4.90 17.00
N GLY A 91 -4.45 4.68 15.74
CA GLY A 91 -4.18 5.59 14.64
C GLY A 91 -4.55 4.98 13.30
N LEU A 92 -3.89 5.44 12.24
CA LEU A 92 -4.11 4.95 10.88
C LEU A 92 -2.87 4.25 10.34
N TYR A 93 -3.07 3.31 9.42
CA TYR A 93 -1.99 2.68 8.68
C TYR A 93 -2.26 2.64 7.17
N GLU A 94 -1.19 2.68 6.39
CA GLU A 94 -1.20 2.52 4.94
C GLU A 94 -0.13 1.50 4.55
N ILE A 95 -0.42 0.66 3.56
CA ILE A 95 0.53 -0.32 3.02
C ILE A 95 0.79 0.01 1.56
N PHE A 96 2.06 0.17 1.20
CA PHE A 96 2.50 0.36 -0.17
C PHE A 96 3.68 -0.56 -0.47
N ASP A 97 3.49 -1.50 -1.40
CA ASP A 97 4.41 -2.59 -1.69
C ASP A 97 4.80 -3.37 -0.43
N SER A 98 6.05 -3.24 0.02
CA SER A 98 6.60 -3.85 1.24
C SER A 98 6.80 -2.85 2.38
N ASN A 99 6.27 -1.63 2.24
CA ASN A 99 6.36 -0.58 3.25
C ASN A 99 5.03 -0.45 3.98
N ILE A 100 5.13 -0.21 5.28
CA ILE A 100 4.01 0.17 6.12
C ILE A 100 4.27 1.56 6.70
N SER A 101 3.26 2.42 6.62
CA SER A 101 3.30 3.77 7.17
C SER A 101 2.22 3.90 8.24
N PHE A 102 2.57 4.54 9.36
CA PHE A 102 1.64 4.81 10.45
C PHE A 102 1.42 6.32 10.57
N ASN A 103 0.17 6.73 10.72
CA ASN A 103 -0.24 8.14 10.73
C ASN A 103 -1.19 8.42 11.90
N GLN A 104 -1.22 9.67 12.36
CA GLN A 104 -2.18 10.15 13.36
C GLN A 104 -2.25 9.27 14.63
N ILE A 105 -1.09 8.82 15.11
CA ILE A 105 -1.01 7.98 16.30
C ILE A 105 -1.36 8.82 17.53
N VAL A 106 -2.28 8.29 18.33
CA VAL A 106 -2.69 8.82 19.62
C VAL A 106 -2.56 7.73 20.68
N GLN A 107 -2.39 8.14 21.93
CA GLN A 107 -2.30 7.23 23.07
C GLN A 107 -3.02 7.78 24.30
N THR A 108 -3.37 6.90 25.23
CA THR A 108 -3.74 7.30 26.58
C THR A 108 -2.50 7.77 27.36
N GLU A 109 -2.71 8.52 28.44
CA GLU A 109 -1.64 8.96 29.35
C GLU A 109 -1.93 8.48 30.78
N MET A 110 -1.96 7.16 30.98
CA MET A 110 -2.11 6.56 32.29
C MET A 110 -0.79 6.63 33.07
N ALA A 111 -0.90 6.83 34.38
CA ALA A 111 0.25 6.72 35.27
C ALA A 111 0.62 5.25 35.46
N CYS A 112 1.78 4.85 34.92
CA CYS A 112 2.28 3.49 35.01
C CYS A 112 3.05 3.29 36.32
N THR A 113 2.82 2.17 37.00
CA THR A 113 3.73 1.71 38.04
C THR A 113 5.07 1.32 37.41
N THR A 114 6.18 1.55 38.10
CA THR A 114 7.57 1.32 37.64
C THR A 114 7.93 -0.17 37.53
N GLU A 115 7.05 -0.97 36.96
CA GLU A 115 7.19 -2.40 36.70
C GLU A 115 6.72 -2.57 35.25
N GLY A 116 7.61 -2.43 34.25
CA GLY A 116 7.19 -2.73 32.87
C GLY A 116 7.71 -1.89 31.72
N VAL A 117 8.80 -1.11 31.85
CA VAL A 117 9.69 -0.78 30.70
C VAL A 117 11.09 -0.44 31.24
N THR A 118 11.96 -1.43 31.40
CA THR A 118 13.42 -1.25 31.47
C THR A 118 14.11 -2.36 30.71
#